data_AF-A0AAV0QET5-F1
#
_entry.id   AF-A0AAV0QET5-F1
#
_cell.length_a   1.000
_cell.length_b   1.000
_cell.length_c   1.000
_cell.angle_alpha   90.00
_cell.angle_beta   90.00
_cell.angle_gamma   90.00
#
_symmetry.space_group_name_H-M   'P 1'
#
loop_
_entity.id
_entity.type
_entity.pdbx_description
1 polymer ?
#
loop_
_entity_poly.entity_id
_entity_poly.type
_entity_poly.pdbx_seq_one_letter_code
_entity_poly.pdbx_strand_id
1 'polypeptide(L)' 'MGIPSFYKWLVSRYPNIIVKALPPQDQEHNSLLLPNPNGFEFDNLYLDMNAIIHPCFHPEDPSNVSSH' A
#
# COMPACT_ATOMS: atom_id res chain seq x y z
N MET A 1 12.92 19.20 -4.72
CA MET A 1 12.36 18.06 -5.46
C MET A 1 11.24 17.47 -4.61
N GLY A 2 10.01 17.41 -5.11
CA GLY A 2 8.88 16.87 -4.34
C GLY A 2 8.90 15.34 -4.25
N ILE A 3 8.10 14.79 -3.34
CA ILE A 3 7.92 13.34 -3.15
C ILE A 3 7.64 12.60 -4.48
N PRO A 4 6.74 13.07 -5.37
CA PRO A 4 6.45 12.39 -6.63
C PRO A 4 7.67 12.30 -7.58
N SER A 5 8.48 13.36 -7.62
CA SER A 5 9.69 13.41 -8.46
C SER A 5 10.76 12.46 -7.95
N PHE A 6 10.94 12.38 -6.62
CA PHE A 6 11.89 11.45 -6.00
C PHE A 6 11.47 10.00 -6.20
N TYR A 7 10.19 9.68 -5.96
CA TYR A 7 9.64 8.35 -6.21
C TYR A 7 9.85 7.92 -7.67
N LYS A 8 9.49 8.78 -8.65
CA LYS A 8 9.69 8.47 -10.08
C LYS A 8 11.16 8.20 -10.42
N TRP A 9 12.08 8.98 -9.87
CA TRP A 9 13.52 8.77 -10.07
C TRP A 9 13.97 7.42 -9.51
N LEU A 10 13.57 7.09 -8.29
CA LEU A 10 13.95 5.85 -7.58
C LEU A 10 13.50 4.61 -8.36
N VAL A 11 12.26 4.61 -8.83
CA VAL A 11 11.66 3.51 -9.61
C VAL A 11 12.30 3.36 -10.98
N SER A 12 12.60 4.48 -11.65
CA SER A 12 13.29 4.45 -12.94
C SER A 12 14.71 3.90 -12.80
N ARG A 13 15.37 4.17 -11.67
CA ARG A 13 16.75 3.75 -11.42
C ARG A 13 16.86 2.28 -11.00
N TYR A 14 15.89 1.78 -10.22
CA TYR A 14 15.88 0.41 -9.71
C TYR A 14 14.51 -0.22 -9.96
N PRO A 15 14.28 -0.84 -11.13
CA PRO A 15 12.94 -1.27 -11.54
C PRO A 15 12.33 -2.37 -10.66
N ASN A 16 13.16 -3.15 -9.94
CA ASN A 16 12.72 -4.31 -9.18
C ASN A 16 12.30 -3.99 -7.73
N ILE A 17 12.35 -2.73 -7.29
CA ILE A 17 12.02 -2.36 -5.91
C ILE A 17 10.52 -2.22 -5.65
N ILE A 18 9.71 -2.13 -6.71
CA ILE A 18 8.26 -2.11 -6.61
C ILE A 18 7.75 -3.53 -6.81
N VAL A 19 6.96 -3.99 -5.85
CA VAL A 19 6.16 -5.19 -5.95
C VAL A 19 4.71 -4.83 -5.60
N LYS A 20 3.75 -5.41 -6.31
CA LYS A 20 2.33 -5.25 -5.96
C LYS A 20 2.03 -6.10 -4.73
N ALA A 21 1.45 -5.48 -3.71
CA ALA A 21 0.94 -6.21 -2.56
C ALA A 21 -0.21 -7.13 -2.99
N LEU A 22 -0.13 -8.40 -2.63
CA LEU A 22 -1.18 -9.38 -2.90
C LEU A 22 -2.33 -9.21 -1.90
N PRO A 23 -3.59 -9.29 -2.36
CA PRO A 23 -4.73 -9.25 -1.48
C PRO A 23 -4.76 -10.48 -0.55
N PRO A 24 -5.37 -10.37 0.64
CA PRO A 24 -5.62 -11.54 1.48
C PRO A 24 -6.47 -12.57 0.71
N GLN A 25 -6.15 -13.86 0.88
CA GLN A 25 -6.81 -14.95 0.13
C GLN A 25 -8.26 -15.19 0.57
N ASP A 26 -8.59 -14.90 1.84
CA ASP A 26 -9.96 -14.95 2.36
C ASP A 26 -10.43 -13.55 2.79
N GLN A 27 -11.70 -13.23 2.58
CA GLN A 27 -12.31 -11.97 3.04
C GLN A 27 -12.77 -12.02 4.51
N GLU A 28 -12.58 -13.17 5.18
CA GLU A 28 -12.98 -13.37 6.57
C GLU A 28 -11.84 -13.06 7.54
N HIS A 29 -12.19 -12.88 8.82
CA HIS A 29 -11.28 -12.51 9.90
C HIS A 29 -10.08 -13.46 10.09
N ASN A 30 -10.13 -14.66 9.52
CA ASN A 30 -9.08 -15.68 9.63
C ASN A 30 -7.83 -15.37 8.79
N SER A 31 -7.88 -14.43 7.84
CA SER A 31 -6.77 -14.15 6.92
C SER A 31 -5.51 -13.62 7.60
N LEU A 32 -5.63 -13.03 8.79
CA LEU A 32 -4.48 -12.57 9.57
C LEU A 32 -3.72 -13.70 10.26
N LEU A 33 -4.32 -14.90 10.36
CA LEU A 33 -3.72 -16.08 10.97
C LEU A 33 -3.06 -16.99 9.93
N LEU A 34 -3.35 -16.78 8.64
CA LEU A 34 -2.73 -17.48 7.54
C LEU A 34 -1.39 -16.82 7.19
N PRO A 35 -0.44 -17.57 6.62
CA PRO A 35 0.81 -17.00 6.11
C PRO A 35 0.54 -15.86 5.13
N ASN A 36 1.37 -14.82 5.19
CA ASN A 36 1.23 -13.66 4.32
C ASN A 36 1.30 -14.08 2.84
N PRO A 37 0.31 -13.75 1.99
CA PRO A 37 0.28 -14.17 0.59
C PRO A 37 1.45 -13.63 -0.22
N ASN A 38 2.12 -12.57 0.25
CA ASN A 38 3.33 -12.02 -0.37
C ASN A 38 4.56 -12.92 -0.18
N GLY A 39 4.47 -14.00 0.63
CA GLY A 39 5.57 -14.94 0.89
C GLY A 39 6.64 -14.42 1.85
N PHE A 40 6.42 -13.23 2.43
CA PHE A 40 7.30 -12.59 3.40
C PHE A 40 6.51 -12.19 4.64
N GLU A 41 7.02 -12.57 5.81
CA GLU A 41 6.46 -12.16 7.09
C GLU A 41 7.16 -10.91 7.62
N PHE A 42 6.40 -10.10 8.37
CA PHE A 42 6.89 -8.87 8.98
C PHE A 42 6.58 -8.88 10.47
N ASP A 43 7.61 -8.66 11.30
CA ASP A 43 7.42 -8.59 12.75
C ASP A 43 6.86 -7.23 13.21
N ASN A 44 7.26 -6.17 12.51
CA ASN A 44 6.98 -4.79 12.89
C ASN A 44 6.33 -4.02 11.74
N LEU A 45 5.19 -3.40 12.02
CA LEU A 45 4.51 -2.47 11.11
C LEU A 45 4.51 -1.07 11.72
N TYR A 46 5.14 -0.11 11.03
CA TYR A 46 5.18 1.29 11.44
C TYR A 46 4.19 2.09 10.60
N LEU A 47 3.36 2.89 11.27
CA LEU A 47 2.31 3.69 10.64
C LEU A 47 2.61 5.18 10.77
N ASP A 48 2.71 5.87 9.64
CA ASP A 48 2.64 7.34 9.61
C ASP A 48 1.18 7.76 9.72
N MET A 49 0.76 8.09 10.94
CA MET A 49 -0.62 8.47 11.22
C MET A 49 -1.04 9.74 10.49
N ASN A 50 -0.12 10.66 10.19
CA ASN A 50 -0.47 11.87 9.46
C ASN A 50 -0.84 11.52 8.01
N ALA A 51 -0.09 10.61 7.38
CA ALA A 51 -0.38 10.13 6.03
C ALA A 51 -1.73 9.40 5.91
N ILE A 52 -2.26 8.84 7.01
CA ILE A 52 -3.60 8.22 7.05
C ILE A 52 -4.68 9.26 7.35
N ILE A 53 -4.47 10.11 8.35
CA ILE A 53 -5.47 11.08 8.81
C ILE A 53 -5.77 12.12 7.74
N HIS A 54 -4.75 12.66 7.03
CA HIS A 54 -4.97 13.70 6.03
C HIS A 54 -5.98 13.29 4.93
N PRO A 55 -5.83 12.13 4.25
CA PRO A 55 -6.82 11.63 3.29
C PRO A 55 -8.20 11.32 3.89
N CYS A 56 -8.28 10.86 5.15
CA CYS A 56 -9.57 10.58 5.79
C CYS A 56 -10.42 11.84 6.02
N PHE A 57 -9.80 13.00 6.19
CA PHE A 57 -10.50 14.28 6.39
C PHE A 57 -10.63 15.11 5.11
N HIS A 58 -9.85 14.79 4.08
CA HIS A 58 -9.91 15.41 2.75
C HIS A 58 -9.89 14.30 1.69
N PRO A 59 -10.97 13.51 1.58
CA PRO A 59 -11.03 12.45 0.59
C PRO A 59 -10.94 13.07 -0.81
N GLU A 60 -9.93 12.68 -1.57
CA GLU A 60 -9.80 12.99 -2.99
C GLU A 60 -10.95 12.25 -3.72
N ASP A 61 -11.92 13.00 -4.24
CA ASP A 61 -13.02 12.61 -5.14
C ASP A 61 -13.62 11.18 -4.98
N PRO A 62 -14.86 11.01 -4.45
CA PRO A 62 -15.51 9.70 -4.30
C PRO A 62 -15.90 9.01 -5.63
N SER A 63 -15.59 9.62 -6.78
CA SER A 63 -16.04 9.20 -8.11
C SER A 63 -15.07 8.28 -8.86
N ASN A 64 -13.90 7.94 -8.30
CA ASN A 64 -12.89 7.13 -8.98
C ASN A 64 -12.76 5.69 -8.46
N VAL A 65 -13.82 5.15 -7.83
CA VAL A 65 -13.94 3.69 -7.65
C VAL A 65 -14.28 3.09 -9.02
N SER A 66 -13.27 2.97 -9.87
CA SER A 66 -13.33 2.20 -11.10
C SER A 66 -13.72 0.77 -10.73
N SER A 67 -14.91 0.39 -11.17
CA SER A 67 -15.35 -0.99 -11.36
C SER A 67 -14.23 -1.84 -11.97
N HIS A 68 -13.59 -2.69 -11.17
CA HIS A 68 -12.95 -3.93 -11.61
C HIS A 68 -12.74 -4.87 -10.42
#